data_AF-A0A4Q2KHV9-F1
#
_entry.id   AF-A0A4Q2KHV9-F1
#
_cell.length_a   1.000
_cell.length_b   1.000
_cell.length_c   1.000
_cell.angle_alpha   90.00
_cell.angle_beta   90.00
_cell.angle_gamma   90.00
#
_symmetry.space_group_name_H-M   'P 1'
#
loop_
_entity.id
_entity.type
_entity.pdbx_description
1 polymer ?
#
loop_
_entity_poly.entity_id
_entity_poly.type
_entity_poly.pdbx_seq_one_letter_code
_entity_poly.pdbx_strand_id
1 'polypeptide(L)'
;MQMPHAPEAPPSRRRLALVVLVFPVLAVLSAVQTLAIVGENGQPDKAAAIAPWDGSAQAHFAKAAYQSQLAQNPATTEPPVDWIADLALEAYQRQPLVPGALAVIGAERTGNGNAAFWDAAAKVSRRDTLLQGMLLNFHLQADNLDRTIRVLNQILQVRIEQRPAAYAAMTQALRDPRSVATFVDILETGPDWLDGFLITASRDDNALGNLGLIRQQLPDEVVDPTTDRGLVRAFANAGELDLAHDLYARHPDDAGGWNSGIPPFDWTLANQPGFRAQVMGGEDELQLTIARGKGGVFASRILPAHSRTFSIRGQHDLRPQQQVDRLEIAVRCVGDNAPVARTNLAGGKIVLNADLPADCGFVEISLSGRAWSDGQRVTGSIAPLIINAGE
;
A
#
# COMPACT_ATOMS: atom_id res chain seq x y z
N MET A 1 47.84 16.42 -60.78
CA MET A 1 48.91 15.40 -60.67
C MET A 1 48.42 14.33 -59.70
N GLN A 2 47.94 13.21 -60.26
CA GLN A 2 47.37 12.09 -59.53
C GLN A 2 48.51 11.08 -59.35
N MET A 3 48.95 10.87 -58.11
CA MET A 3 50.00 9.89 -57.83
C MET A 3 49.43 8.47 -58.01
N PRO A 4 50.14 7.56 -58.71
CA PRO A 4 49.71 6.18 -58.85
C PRO A 4 49.81 5.45 -57.51
N HIS A 5 48.70 4.85 -57.07
CA HIS A 5 48.68 3.93 -55.93
C HIS A 5 49.55 2.69 -56.25
N ALA A 6 50.49 2.40 -55.36
CA ALA A 6 51.25 1.16 -55.39
C ALA A 6 50.34 -0.04 -55.09
N PRO A 7 50.46 -1.17 -55.81
CA PRO A 7 49.67 -2.35 -55.54
C PRO A 7 50.04 -2.96 -54.18
N GLU A 8 49.05 -3.13 -53.30
CA GLU A 8 49.20 -3.85 -52.04
C GLU A 8 49.70 -5.27 -52.29
N ALA A 9 50.79 -5.65 -51.61
CA ALA A 9 51.32 -7.00 -51.69
C ALA A 9 50.27 -8.01 -51.19
N PRO A 10 50.03 -9.13 -51.92
CA PRO A 10 49.01 -10.09 -51.54
C PRO A 10 49.31 -10.65 -50.14
N PRO A 11 48.31 -10.77 -49.25
CA PRO A 11 48.53 -11.28 -47.91
C PRO A 11 49.19 -12.65 -47.99
N SER A 12 50.34 -12.81 -47.32
CA SER A 12 51.07 -14.09 -47.30
C SER A 12 50.10 -15.22 -46.97
N ARG A 13 50.16 -16.35 -47.71
CA ARG A 13 49.23 -17.49 -47.57
C ARG A 13 49.04 -17.96 -46.12
N ARG A 14 50.01 -17.72 -45.24
CA ARG A 14 49.95 -17.98 -43.79
C ARG A 14 48.95 -17.09 -43.04
N ARG A 15 48.85 -15.80 -43.37
CA ARG A 15 47.86 -14.89 -42.78
C ARG A 15 46.44 -15.22 -43.23
N LEU A 16 46.26 -15.58 -44.50
CA LEU A 16 44.97 -16.01 -45.02
C LEU A 16 44.51 -17.33 -44.39
N ALA A 17 45.41 -18.31 -44.24
CA ALA A 17 45.13 -19.57 -43.56
C ALA A 17 44.80 -19.38 -42.08
N LEU A 18 45.50 -18.46 -41.39
CA LEU A 18 45.23 -18.14 -39.98
C LEU A 18 43.85 -17.49 -39.80
N VAL A 19 43.48 -16.55 -40.68
CA VAL A 19 42.15 -15.92 -40.69
C VAL A 19 41.05 -16.96 -40.95
N VAL A 20 41.22 -17.83 -41.95
CA VAL A 20 40.24 -18.87 -42.29
C VAL A 20 40.05 -19.90 -41.17
N LEU A 21 41.04 -20.10 -40.29
CA LEU A 21 40.95 -21.06 -39.19
C LEU A 21 40.47 -20.43 -37.88
N VAL A 22 40.88 -19.18 -37.61
CA VAL A 22 40.55 -18.47 -36.36
C VAL A 22 39.12 -17.93 -36.36
N PHE A 23 38.63 -17.39 -37.48
CA PHE A 23 37.29 -16.80 -37.55
C PHE A 23 36.15 -17.82 -37.35
N PRO A 24 36.19 -19.04 -37.92
CA PRO A 24 35.15 -20.05 -37.66
C PRO A 24 35.17 -20.53 -36.21
N VAL A 25 36.36 -20.68 -35.61
CA VAL A 25 36.48 -21.07 -34.20
C VAL A 25 35.88 -19.99 -33.30
N LEU A 26 36.19 -18.72 -33.54
CA LEU A 26 35.57 -17.60 -32.83
C LEU A 26 34.05 -17.54 -33.05
N ALA A 27 33.57 -17.74 -34.28
CA ALA A 27 32.14 -17.73 -34.58
C ALA A 27 31.40 -18.87 -33.85
N VAL A 28 31.98 -20.07 -33.80
CA VAL A 28 31.44 -21.20 -33.04
C VAL A 28 31.45 -20.91 -31.54
N LEU A 29 32.55 -20.38 -30.99
CA LEU A 29 32.64 -20.00 -29.58
C LEU A 29 31.62 -18.91 -29.21
N SER A 30 31.43 -17.89 -30.04
CA SER A 30 30.42 -16.85 -29.83
C SER A 30 28.99 -17.41 -29.91
N ALA A 31 28.72 -18.32 -30.85
CA ALA A 31 27.42 -18.98 -30.96
C ALA A 31 27.13 -19.86 -29.72
N VAL A 32 28.15 -20.59 -29.24
CA VAL A 32 28.08 -21.41 -28.02
C VAL A 32 27.81 -20.54 -26.79
N GLN A 33 28.52 -19.42 -26.63
CA GLN A 33 28.27 -18.46 -25.54
C GLN A 33 26.87 -17.85 -25.62
N THR A 34 26.42 -17.48 -26.83
CA THR A 34 25.06 -16.93 -27.02
C THR A 34 24.00 -17.95 -26.64
N LEU A 35 24.17 -19.22 -27.03
CA LEU A 35 23.25 -20.30 -26.67
C LEU A 35 23.27 -20.59 -25.16
N ALA A 36 24.43 -20.53 -24.52
CA ALA A 36 24.55 -20.67 -23.07
C ALA A 36 23.80 -19.56 -22.33
N ILE A 37 24.03 -18.29 -22.70
CA ILE A 37 23.36 -17.12 -22.10
C ILE A 37 21.84 -17.18 -22.29
N VAL A 38 21.36 -17.58 -23.48
CA VAL A 38 19.92 -17.72 -23.74
C VAL A 38 19.32 -18.89 -22.95
N GLY A 39 20.07 -19.98 -22.80
CA GLY A 39 19.63 -21.20 -22.10
C GLY A 39 19.66 -21.10 -20.57
N GLU A 40 20.46 -20.19 -20.01
CA GLU A 40 20.72 -20.07 -18.57
C GLU A 40 19.48 -20.00 -17.67
N ASN A 41 18.40 -19.34 -18.13
CA ASN A 41 17.17 -19.22 -17.34
C ASN A 41 16.17 -20.35 -17.57
N GLY A 42 16.27 -21.09 -18.69
CA GLY A 42 15.27 -22.09 -19.10
C GLY A 42 15.74 -23.54 -19.02
N GLN A 43 17.02 -23.79 -19.28
CA GLN A 43 17.69 -25.11 -19.28
C GLN A 43 19.11 -24.96 -18.71
N PRO A 44 19.24 -24.61 -17.42
CA PRO A 44 20.53 -24.26 -16.81
C PRO A 44 21.53 -25.41 -16.80
N ASP A 45 21.05 -26.65 -16.68
CA ASP A 45 21.83 -27.88 -16.79
C ASP A 45 22.52 -28.01 -18.17
N LYS A 46 21.78 -27.75 -19.24
CA LYS A 46 22.31 -27.81 -20.62
C LYS A 46 23.22 -26.64 -20.92
N ALA A 47 22.92 -25.45 -20.42
CA ALA A 47 23.77 -24.28 -20.57
C ALA A 47 25.15 -24.52 -19.92
N ALA A 48 25.17 -25.05 -18.69
CA ALA A 48 26.41 -25.41 -17.99
C ALA A 48 27.19 -26.54 -18.68
N ALA A 49 26.50 -27.51 -19.30
CA ALA A 49 27.14 -28.58 -20.07
C ALA A 49 27.76 -28.08 -21.39
N ILE A 50 27.14 -27.10 -22.04
CA ILE A 50 27.59 -26.51 -23.32
C ILE A 50 28.77 -25.54 -23.10
N ALA A 51 28.74 -24.76 -22.02
CA ALA A 51 29.79 -23.81 -21.66
C ALA A 51 30.33 -24.11 -20.26
N PRO A 52 31.07 -25.21 -20.07
CA PRO A 52 31.55 -25.63 -18.76
C PRO A 52 32.65 -24.72 -18.21
N TRP A 53 33.07 -23.67 -18.91
CA TRP A 53 34.00 -22.63 -18.43
C TRP A 53 33.27 -21.35 -17.98
N ASP A 54 31.97 -21.25 -18.24
CA ASP A 54 31.16 -20.08 -17.91
C ASP A 54 30.68 -20.18 -16.45
N GLY A 55 31.21 -19.31 -15.60
CA GLY A 55 30.83 -19.24 -14.18
C GLY A 55 29.36 -18.86 -13.99
N SER A 56 28.77 -18.06 -14.89
CA SER A 56 27.34 -17.71 -14.84
C SER A 56 26.46 -18.93 -15.08
N ALA A 57 26.76 -19.70 -16.13
CA ALA A 57 26.01 -20.91 -16.47
C ALA A 57 26.08 -21.96 -15.33
N GLN A 58 27.27 -22.17 -14.75
CA GLN A 58 27.44 -23.06 -13.60
C GLN A 58 26.68 -22.57 -12.36
N ALA A 59 26.72 -21.27 -12.07
CA ALA A 59 26.00 -20.68 -10.93
C ALA A 59 24.48 -20.82 -11.07
N HIS A 60 23.93 -20.60 -12.28
CA HIS A 60 22.51 -20.81 -12.56
C HIS A 60 22.12 -22.28 -12.43
N PHE A 61 23.00 -23.21 -12.83
CA PHE A 61 22.76 -24.64 -12.60
C PHE A 61 22.77 -25.00 -11.12
N ALA A 62 23.77 -24.56 -10.35
CA ALA A 62 23.82 -24.79 -8.90
C ALA A 62 22.58 -24.21 -8.20
N LYS A 63 22.19 -22.97 -8.56
CA LYS A 63 20.98 -22.32 -8.05
C LYS A 63 19.71 -23.11 -8.35
N ALA A 64 19.51 -23.52 -9.60
CA ALA A 64 18.33 -24.27 -10.02
C ALA A 64 18.25 -25.64 -9.34
N ALA A 65 19.39 -26.32 -9.21
CA ALA A 65 19.50 -27.58 -8.48
C ALA A 65 19.12 -27.40 -7.00
N TYR A 66 19.62 -26.34 -6.35
CA TYR A 66 19.28 -26.06 -4.96
C TYR A 66 17.80 -25.70 -4.77
N GLN A 67 17.23 -24.89 -5.66
CA GLN A 67 15.79 -24.62 -5.67
C GLN A 67 14.95 -25.90 -5.80
N SER A 68 15.39 -26.84 -6.64
CA SER A 68 14.75 -28.15 -6.77
C SER A 68 14.84 -28.97 -5.49
N GLN A 69 15.98 -28.95 -4.79
CA GLN A 69 16.16 -29.60 -3.49
C GLN A 69 15.19 -29.01 -2.45
N LEU A 70 15.11 -27.68 -2.34
CA LEU A 70 14.19 -27.00 -1.42
C LEU A 70 12.72 -27.29 -1.75
N ALA A 71 12.36 -27.41 -3.03
CA ALA A 71 10.98 -27.72 -3.43
C ALA A 71 10.54 -29.13 -3.01
N GLN A 72 11.47 -30.07 -2.85
CA GLN A 72 11.19 -31.42 -2.36
C GLN A 72 10.98 -31.44 -0.85
N ASN A 73 11.66 -30.56 -0.10
CA ASN A 73 11.56 -30.41 1.35
C ASN A 73 11.28 -28.95 1.77
N PRO A 74 10.08 -28.40 1.49
CA PRO A 74 9.80 -26.97 1.67
C PRO A 74 9.81 -26.50 3.15
N ALA A 75 9.76 -27.43 4.11
CA ALA A 75 9.77 -27.13 5.53
C ALA A 75 11.17 -26.95 6.14
N THR A 76 12.24 -27.21 5.37
CA THR A 76 13.61 -27.25 5.90
C THR A 76 14.51 -26.24 5.22
N THR A 77 15.29 -25.50 6.02
CA THR A 77 16.44 -24.69 5.56
C THR A 77 17.66 -25.59 5.37
N GLU A 78 17.47 -26.70 4.66
CA GLU A 78 18.52 -27.71 4.47
C GLU A 78 19.68 -27.13 3.65
N PRO A 79 20.94 -27.39 4.05
CA PRO A 79 22.08 -26.99 3.26
C PRO A 79 22.06 -27.69 1.89
N PRO A 80 22.62 -27.07 0.83
CA PRO A 80 22.79 -27.73 -0.45
C PRO A 80 23.59 -29.03 -0.27
N VAL A 81 23.23 -30.08 -1.01
CA VAL A 81 24.05 -31.29 -1.09
C VAL A 81 25.42 -30.98 -1.72
N ASP A 82 26.45 -31.75 -1.35
CA ASP A 82 27.86 -31.44 -1.62
C ASP A 82 28.16 -31.01 -3.08
N TRP A 83 27.65 -31.75 -4.07
CA TRP A 83 27.93 -31.43 -5.48
C TRP A 83 27.35 -30.07 -5.93
N ILE A 84 26.27 -29.61 -5.31
CA ILE A 84 25.67 -28.30 -5.58
C ILE A 84 26.55 -27.20 -4.99
N ALA A 85 27.07 -27.42 -3.77
CA ALA A 85 27.97 -26.48 -3.10
C ALA A 85 29.31 -26.38 -3.85
N ASP A 86 29.89 -27.50 -4.26
CA ASP A 86 31.12 -27.57 -5.05
C ASP A 86 30.96 -26.82 -6.38
N LEU A 87 29.85 -27.05 -7.09
CA LEU A 87 29.55 -26.37 -8.34
C LEU A 87 29.39 -24.84 -8.15
N ALA A 88 28.75 -24.41 -7.05
CA ALA A 88 28.64 -22.98 -6.73
C ALA A 88 30.00 -22.35 -6.40
N LEU A 89 30.87 -23.08 -5.71
CA LEU A 89 32.24 -22.63 -5.41
C LEU A 89 33.08 -22.50 -6.68
N GLU A 90 33.04 -23.48 -7.58
CA GLU A 90 33.71 -23.41 -8.89
C GLU A 90 33.22 -22.21 -9.70
N ALA A 91 31.91 -22.01 -9.75
CA ALA A 91 31.30 -20.88 -10.42
C ALA A 91 31.78 -19.54 -9.86
N TYR A 92 31.84 -19.41 -8.53
CA TYR A 92 32.35 -18.22 -7.85
C TYR A 92 33.84 -17.96 -8.14
N GLN A 93 34.68 -19.00 -8.14
CA GLN A 93 36.12 -18.88 -8.44
C GLN A 93 36.36 -18.36 -9.87
N ARG A 94 35.48 -18.70 -10.81
CA ARG A 94 35.55 -18.23 -12.19
C ARG A 94 34.94 -16.86 -12.39
N GLN A 95 33.82 -16.58 -11.71
CA GLN A 95 33.11 -15.32 -11.80
C GLN A 95 32.57 -14.88 -10.42
N PRO A 96 33.33 -14.07 -9.66
CA PRO A 96 32.99 -13.73 -8.27
C PRO A 96 31.73 -12.88 -8.08
N LEU A 97 31.20 -12.28 -9.15
CA LEU A 97 30.04 -11.38 -9.11
C LEU A 97 28.75 -12.05 -9.61
N VAL A 98 28.63 -13.37 -9.47
CA VAL A 98 27.37 -14.08 -9.80
C VAL A 98 26.55 -14.31 -8.52
N PRO A 99 25.40 -13.64 -8.34
CA PRO A 99 24.60 -13.72 -7.11
C PRO A 99 24.15 -15.13 -6.77
N GLY A 100 23.82 -15.94 -7.78
CA GLY A 100 23.35 -17.31 -7.58
C GLY A 100 24.40 -18.20 -6.90
N ALA A 101 25.68 -18.05 -7.26
CA ALA A 101 26.76 -18.79 -6.62
C ALA A 101 26.94 -18.38 -5.15
N LEU A 102 26.97 -17.07 -4.87
CA LEU A 102 27.05 -16.55 -3.50
C LEU A 102 25.86 -16.96 -2.64
N ALA A 103 24.66 -17.00 -3.23
CA ALA A 103 23.44 -17.42 -2.57
C ALA A 103 23.54 -18.89 -2.09
N VAL A 104 23.98 -19.79 -2.98
CA VAL A 104 24.17 -21.22 -2.67
C VAL A 104 25.32 -21.44 -1.68
N ILE A 105 26.46 -20.76 -1.84
CA ILE A 105 27.59 -20.83 -0.89
C ILE A 105 27.13 -20.38 0.50
N GLY A 106 26.36 -19.28 0.59
CA GLY A 106 25.82 -18.82 1.87
C GLY A 106 24.89 -19.84 2.53
N ALA A 107 24.17 -20.65 1.75
CA ALA A 107 23.27 -21.69 2.24
C ALA A 107 24.00 -22.96 2.72
N GLU A 108 25.19 -23.24 2.20
CA GLU A 108 26.08 -24.30 2.70
C GLU A 108 26.61 -23.99 4.11
N ARG A 109 26.79 -22.70 4.41
CA ARG A 109 27.29 -22.26 5.71
C ARG A 109 26.21 -22.42 6.78
N THR A 110 26.64 -22.49 8.05
CA THR A 110 25.74 -22.45 9.20
C THR A 110 26.07 -21.26 10.11
N GLY A 111 25.05 -20.72 10.77
CA GLY A 111 25.17 -19.62 11.72
C GLY A 111 25.57 -18.29 11.07
N ASN A 112 26.49 -17.55 11.71
CA ASN A 112 26.88 -16.20 11.29
C ASN A 112 27.71 -16.15 9.98
N GLY A 113 28.18 -17.31 9.49
CA GLY A 113 28.96 -17.39 8.24
C GLY A 113 28.14 -17.11 6.98
N ASN A 114 26.82 -17.23 7.04
CA ASN A 114 25.91 -17.20 5.90
C ASN A 114 25.62 -15.75 5.47
N ALA A 115 25.44 -14.87 6.45
CA ALA A 115 24.96 -13.51 6.27
C ALA A 115 25.86 -12.68 5.35
N ALA A 116 27.19 -12.82 5.49
CA ALA A 116 28.15 -12.07 4.67
C ALA A 116 28.03 -12.39 3.17
N PHE A 117 27.79 -13.67 2.83
CA PHE A 117 27.61 -14.09 1.43
C PHE A 117 26.28 -13.61 0.87
N TRP A 118 25.20 -13.69 1.64
CA TRP A 118 23.89 -13.22 1.20
C TRP A 118 23.82 -11.69 1.10
N ASP A 119 24.44 -10.96 2.03
CA ASP A 119 24.59 -9.50 1.93
C ASP A 119 25.41 -9.10 0.70
N ALA A 120 26.50 -9.82 0.41
CA ALA A 120 27.27 -9.60 -0.80
C ALA A 120 26.44 -9.90 -2.06
N ALA A 121 25.70 -11.00 -2.08
CA ALA A 121 24.82 -11.35 -3.18
C ALA A 121 23.72 -10.29 -3.40
N ALA A 122 23.17 -9.71 -2.33
CA ALA A 122 22.10 -8.71 -2.40
C ALA A 122 22.59 -7.37 -2.96
N LYS A 123 23.86 -7.03 -2.71
CA LYS A 123 24.51 -5.87 -3.34
C LYS A 123 24.67 -6.05 -4.85
N VAL A 124 24.85 -7.28 -5.32
CA VAL A 124 25.02 -7.58 -6.75
C VAL A 124 23.68 -7.71 -7.48
N SER A 125 22.69 -8.39 -6.87
CA SER A 125 21.37 -8.55 -7.48
C SER A 125 20.23 -8.27 -6.53
N ARG A 126 19.38 -7.33 -6.95
CA ARG A 126 18.14 -7.01 -6.25
C ARG A 126 16.95 -7.89 -6.66
N ARG A 127 17.08 -8.66 -7.75
CA ARG A 127 15.96 -9.39 -8.39
C ARG A 127 16.04 -10.91 -8.20
N ASP A 128 17.06 -11.42 -7.51
CA ASP A 128 17.22 -12.87 -7.35
C ASP A 128 16.20 -13.45 -6.35
N THR A 129 15.25 -14.26 -6.83
CA THR A 129 14.18 -14.84 -5.99
C THR A 129 14.69 -15.77 -4.91
N LEU A 130 15.69 -16.61 -5.22
CA LEU A 130 16.23 -17.56 -4.24
C LEU A 130 16.86 -16.77 -3.10
N LEU A 131 17.68 -15.78 -3.44
CA LEU A 131 18.33 -14.92 -2.47
C LEU A 131 17.33 -14.15 -1.61
N GLN A 132 16.29 -13.56 -2.22
CA GLN A 132 15.23 -12.85 -1.51
C GLN A 132 14.51 -13.76 -0.51
N GLY A 133 14.18 -15.00 -0.92
CA GLY A 133 13.55 -15.98 -0.03
C GLY A 133 14.45 -16.41 1.13
N MET A 134 15.74 -16.64 0.87
CA MET A 134 16.70 -17.01 1.91
C MET A 134 16.95 -15.88 2.91
N LEU A 135 17.13 -14.65 2.44
CA LEU A 135 17.30 -13.47 3.30
C LEU A 135 16.07 -13.24 4.18
N LEU A 136 14.87 -13.37 3.59
CA LEU A 136 13.62 -13.26 4.32
C LEU A 136 13.56 -14.31 5.45
N ASN A 137 13.78 -15.59 5.13
CA ASN A 137 13.76 -16.65 6.13
C ASN A 137 14.84 -16.47 7.21
N PHE A 138 16.05 -16.06 6.82
CA PHE A 138 17.15 -15.80 7.75
C PHE A 138 16.82 -14.69 8.75
N HIS A 139 16.30 -13.56 8.27
CA HIS A 139 15.94 -12.45 9.16
C HIS A 139 14.72 -12.75 10.02
N LEU A 140 13.75 -13.51 9.51
CA LEU A 140 12.61 -14.01 10.30
C LEU A 140 13.08 -14.95 11.43
N GLN A 141 13.97 -15.89 11.15
CA GLN A 141 14.53 -16.81 12.16
C GLN A 141 15.35 -16.06 13.22
N ALA A 142 15.93 -14.92 12.86
CA ALA A 142 16.73 -14.08 13.76
C ALA A 142 15.92 -13.00 14.51
N ASP A 143 14.58 -12.98 14.41
CA ASP A 143 13.69 -11.89 14.91
C ASP A 143 14.17 -10.48 14.48
N ASN A 144 14.80 -10.38 13.31
CA ASN A 144 15.31 -9.10 12.80
C ASN A 144 14.26 -8.44 11.91
N LEU A 145 13.31 -7.76 12.55
CA LEU A 145 12.17 -7.15 11.89
C LEU A 145 12.57 -6.04 10.90
N ASP A 146 13.54 -5.18 11.24
CA ASP A 146 14.03 -4.13 10.34
C ASP A 146 14.54 -4.71 9.03
N ARG A 147 15.42 -5.72 9.11
CA ARG A 147 15.97 -6.37 7.91
C ARG A 147 14.92 -7.13 7.13
N THR A 148 13.97 -7.76 7.82
CA THR A 148 12.82 -8.43 7.20
C THR A 148 12.01 -7.46 6.34
N ILE A 149 11.63 -6.30 6.89
CA ILE A 149 10.86 -5.27 6.16
C ILE A 149 11.64 -4.74 4.96
N ARG A 150 12.95 -4.53 5.10
CA ARG A 150 13.82 -4.07 3.98
C ARG A 150 13.90 -5.08 2.84
N VAL A 151 13.95 -6.38 3.15
CA VAL A 151 13.88 -7.44 2.11
C VAL A 151 12.52 -7.43 1.43
N LEU A 152 11.41 -7.28 2.17
CA LEU A 152 10.08 -7.16 1.59
C LEU A 152 9.95 -5.92 0.69
N ASN A 153 10.51 -4.77 1.09
CA ASN A 153 10.56 -3.57 0.25
C ASN A 153 11.26 -3.85 -1.08
N GLN A 154 12.41 -4.53 -1.04
CA GLN A 154 13.13 -4.90 -2.26
C GLN A 154 12.31 -5.82 -3.17
N ILE A 155 11.54 -6.76 -2.60
CA ILE A 155 10.59 -7.60 -3.36
C ILE A 155 9.52 -6.74 -4.02
N LEU A 156 8.89 -5.81 -3.28
CA LEU A 156 7.83 -4.93 -3.79
C LEU A 156 8.29 -4.02 -4.93
N GLN A 157 9.54 -3.56 -4.89
CA GLN A 157 10.14 -2.71 -5.93
C GLN A 157 10.40 -3.45 -7.25
N VAL A 158 10.59 -4.78 -7.20
CA VAL A 158 11.02 -5.55 -8.39
C VAL A 158 9.99 -6.56 -8.90
N ARG A 159 8.99 -6.93 -8.08
CA ARG A 159 8.01 -7.99 -8.37
C ARG A 159 6.60 -7.51 -8.11
N ILE A 160 6.01 -6.87 -9.12
CA ILE A 160 4.64 -6.34 -9.04
C ILE A 160 3.64 -7.48 -8.75
N GLU A 161 3.88 -8.66 -9.32
CA GLU A 161 3.06 -9.86 -9.16
C GLU A 161 3.05 -10.40 -7.72
N GLN A 162 4.07 -10.09 -6.91
CA GLN A 162 4.15 -10.53 -5.52
C GLN A 162 3.63 -9.50 -4.51
N ARG A 163 3.21 -8.31 -4.97
CA ARG A 163 2.72 -7.24 -4.10
C ARG A 163 1.63 -7.69 -3.13
N PRO A 164 0.60 -8.45 -3.52
CA PRO A 164 -0.45 -8.86 -2.57
C PRO A 164 0.09 -9.67 -1.38
N ALA A 165 1.00 -10.63 -1.64
CA ALA A 165 1.59 -11.45 -0.58
C ALA A 165 2.56 -10.64 0.29
N ALA A 166 3.37 -9.77 -0.33
CA ALA A 166 4.31 -8.92 0.39
C ALA A 166 3.60 -7.83 1.22
N TYR A 167 2.48 -7.27 0.75
CA TYR A 167 1.64 -6.38 1.54
C TYR A 167 1.10 -7.08 2.78
N ALA A 168 0.58 -8.31 2.64
CA ALA A 168 0.09 -9.07 3.79
C ALA A 168 1.20 -9.31 4.83
N ALA A 169 2.40 -9.66 4.39
CA ALA A 169 3.55 -9.84 5.28
C ALA A 169 3.98 -8.52 5.96
N MET A 170 4.00 -7.41 5.21
CA MET A 170 4.28 -6.08 5.77
C MET A 170 3.21 -5.64 6.77
N THR A 171 1.93 -5.89 6.50
CA THR A 171 0.84 -5.58 7.43
C THR A 171 0.97 -6.38 8.72
N GLN A 172 1.42 -7.65 8.65
CA GLN A 172 1.72 -8.42 9.85
C GLN A 172 2.89 -7.82 10.64
N ALA A 173 3.97 -7.43 9.95
CA ALA A 173 5.11 -6.76 10.58
C ALA A 173 4.72 -5.42 11.23
N LEU A 174 3.81 -4.68 10.61
CA LEU A 174 3.30 -3.40 11.08
C LEU A 174 2.58 -3.49 12.44
N ARG A 175 2.09 -4.66 12.85
CA ARG A 175 1.49 -4.86 14.17
C ARG A 175 2.49 -4.70 15.32
N ASP A 176 3.79 -4.86 15.04
CA ASP A 176 4.84 -4.65 16.03
C ASP A 176 5.28 -3.17 16.05
N PRO A 177 5.17 -2.45 17.18
CA PRO A 177 5.58 -1.06 17.29
C PRO A 177 7.06 -0.81 16.94
N ARG A 178 7.94 -1.81 17.07
CA ARG A 178 9.35 -1.74 16.67
C ARG A 178 9.53 -1.48 15.17
N SER A 179 8.50 -1.76 14.35
CA SER A 179 8.55 -1.61 12.89
C SER A 179 8.35 -0.17 12.39
N VAL A 180 7.75 0.72 13.20
CA VAL A 180 7.30 2.04 12.77
C VAL A 180 8.44 2.85 12.14
N ALA A 181 9.60 2.90 12.80
CA ALA A 181 10.76 3.65 12.31
C ALA A 181 11.27 3.13 10.96
N THR A 182 11.32 1.81 10.77
CA THR A 182 11.74 1.20 9.50
C THR A 182 10.73 1.49 8.39
N PHE A 183 9.43 1.48 8.68
CA PHE A 183 8.41 1.84 7.70
C PHE A 183 8.51 3.31 7.30
N VAL A 184 8.70 4.23 8.24
CA VAL A 184 8.88 5.66 7.94
C VAL A 184 10.08 5.87 7.02
N ASP A 185 11.26 5.32 7.37
CA ASP A 185 12.49 5.40 6.57
C ASP A 185 12.32 4.87 5.13
N ILE A 186 11.48 3.85 4.93
CA ILE A 186 11.21 3.33 3.59
C ILE A 186 10.18 4.18 2.85
N LEU A 187 9.08 4.54 3.52
CA LEU A 187 7.91 5.16 2.88
C LEU A 187 8.13 6.66 2.61
N GLU A 188 8.99 7.33 3.36
CA GLU A 188 9.37 8.72 3.09
C GLU A 188 9.97 8.92 1.69
N THR A 189 10.50 7.85 1.09
CA THR A 189 11.04 7.91 -0.28
C THR A 189 9.97 7.91 -1.38
N GLY A 190 8.69 7.80 -1.02
CA GLY A 190 7.57 7.76 -1.94
C GLY A 190 7.61 6.59 -2.95
N PRO A 191 7.77 5.33 -2.50
CA PRO A 191 7.81 4.21 -3.42
C PRO A 191 6.46 4.02 -4.14
N ASP A 192 6.49 3.55 -5.38
CA ASP A 192 5.31 3.39 -6.25
C ASP A 192 4.23 2.43 -5.73
N TRP A 193 4.55 1.65 -4.69
CA TRP A 193 3.66 0.71 -4.02
C TRP A 193 3.07 1.27 -2.72
N LEU A 194 3.49 2.44 -2.26
CA LEU A 194 3.10 3.07 -0.99
C LEU A 194 1.59 3.11 -0.79
N ASP A 195 0.85 3.72 -1.71
CA ASP A 195 -0.60 3.91 -1.56
C ASP A 195 -1.35 2.57 -1.48
N GLY A 196 -0.96 1.62 -2.33
CA GLY A 196 -1.53 0.28 -2.33
C GLY A 196 -1.28 -0.47 -1.02
N PHE A 197 -0.10 -0.27 -0.41
CA PHE A 197 0.21 -0.80 0.90
C PHE A 197 -0.62 -0.14 2.01
N LEU A 198 -0.69 1.20 2.06
CA LEU A 198 -1.45 1.93 3.08
C LEU A 198 -2.94 1.54 3.06
N ILE A 199 -3.55 1.44 1.88
CA ILE A 199 -4.94 0.98 1.71
C ILE A 199 -5.13 -0.47 2.16
N THR A 200 -4.13 -1.32 1.97
CA THR A 200 -4.20 -2.73 2.41
C THR A 200 -4.05 -2.84 3.92
N ALA A 201 -3.10 -2.11 4.50
CA ALA A 201 -2.82 -2.07 5.93
C ALA A 201 -3.98 -1.46 6.73
N SER A 202 -4.72 -0.50 6.17
CA SER A 202 -5.85 0.14 6.83
C SER A 202 -7.07 -0.78 7.05
N ARG A 203 -7.03 -2.00 6.52
CA ARG A 203 -8.06 -3.02 6.74
C ARG A 203 -7.76 -3.94 7.92
N ASP A 204 -6.60 -3.79 8.56
CA ASP A 204 -6.20 -4.58 9.72
C ASP A 204 -6.24 -3.72 10.98
N ASP A 205 -7.28 -3.93 11.80
CA ASP A 205 -7.52 -3.16 13.02
C ASP A 205 -6.31 -3.17 13.97
N ASN A 206 -5.54 -4.26 14.01
CA ASN A 206 -4.36 -4.36 14.89
C ASN A 206 -3.15 -3.58 14.38
N ALA A 207 -3.15 -3.18 13.11
CA ALA A 207 -2.10 -2.39 12.50
C ALA A 207 -2.41 -0.88 12.48
N LEU A 208 -3.67 -0.49 12.72
CA LEU A 208 -4.14 0.89 12.53
C LEU A 208 -3.41 1.90 13.42
N GLY A 209 -3.18 1.59 14.69
CA GLY A 209 -2.44 2.51 15.59
C GLY A 209 -1.04 2.83 15.06
N ASN A 210 -0.28 1.80 14.66
CA ASN A 210 1.06 1.98 14.09
C ASN A 210 1.00 2.63 12.70
N LEU A 211 -0.02 2.33 11.89
CA LEU A 211 -0.25 2.99 10.60
C LEU A 211 -0.48 4.49 10.76
N GLY A 212 -1.24 4.89 11.78
CA GLY A 212 -1.46 6.29 12.14
C GLY A 212 -0.15 6.99 12.51
N LEU A 213 0.67 6.37 13.37
CA LEU A 213 1.99 6.89 13.76
C LEU A 213 2.94 7.06 12.56
N ILE A 214 2.91 6.13 11.61
CA ILE A 214 3.67 6.24 10.36
C ILE A 214 3.16 7.42 9.56
N ARG A 215 1.85 7.49 9.28
CA ARG A 215 1.27 8.54 8.44
C ARG A 215 1.53 9.93 9.03
N GLN A 216 1.51 10.08 10.35
CA GLN A 216 1.82 11.34 11.02
C GLN A 216 3.24 11.86 10.72
N GLN A 217 4.20 10.94 10.52
CA GLN A 217 5.61 11.26 10.25
C GLN A 217 5.94 11.38 8.76
N LEU A 218 5.08 10.90 7.87
CA LEU A 218 5.28 11.02 6.43
C LEU A 218 4.94 12.44 5.94
N PRO A 219 5.72 13.00 5.00
CA PRO A 219 5.37 14.23 4.30
C PRO A 219 4.02 14.09 3.58
N ASP A 220 3.26 15.17 3.45
CA ASP A 220 1.94 15.10 2.82
C ASP A 220 2.05 14.92 1.30
N GLU A 221 3.18 15.25 0.70
CA GLU A 221 3.40 15.15 -0.75
C GLU A 221 3.66 13.72 -1.23
N VAL A 222 4.01 12.78 -0.32
CA VAL A 222 4.34 11.40 -0.72
C VAL A 222 3.13 10.47 -0.73
N VAL A 223 2.00 10.88 -0.15
CA VAL A 223 0.77 10.08 -0.06
C VAL A 223 -0.30 10.72 -0.94
N ASP A 224 -0.99 9.92 -1.76
CA ASP A 224 -2.08 10.44 -2.58
C ASP A 224 -3.25 10.90 -1.69
N PRO A 225 -3.85 12.09 -1.93
CA PRO A 225 -5.01 12.55 -1.15
C PRO A 225 -6.22 11.58 -1.14
N THR A 226 -6.39 10.77 -2.18
CA THR A 226 -7.40 9.69 -2.20
C THR A 226 -7.10 8.60 -1.18
N THR A 227 -5.82 8.27 -0.97
CA THR A 227 -5.35 7.32 0.05
C THR A 227 -5.64 7.86 1.44
N ASP A 228 -5.31 9.13 1.70
CA ASP A 228 -5.59 9.78 2.98
C ASP A 228 -7.08 9.78 3.32
N ARG A 229 -7.95 10.07 2.35
CA ARG A 229 -9.41 9.96 2.55
C ARG A 229 -9.85 8.53 2.92
N GLY A 230 -9.18 7.52 2.37
CA GLY A 230 -9.38 6.13 2.75
C GLY A 230 -8.93 5.85 4.18
N LEU A 231 -7.78 6.38 4.59
CA LEU A 231 -7.22 6.25 5.93
C LEU A 231 -8.08 6.95 6.99
N VAL A 232 -8.56 8.17 6.73
CA VAL A 232 -9.48 8.89 7.61
C VAL A 232 -10.70 8.03 7.93
N ARG A 233 -11.32 7.42 6.92
CA ARG A 233 -12.47 6.51 7.11
C ARG A 233 -12.10 5.27 7.91
N ALA A 234 -10.93 4.68 7.64
CA ALA A 234 -10.47 3.48 8.33
C ALA A 234 -10.24 3.76 9.83
N PHE A 235 -9.51 4.83 10.16
CA PHE A 235 -9.27 5.26 11.54
C PHE A 235 -10.58 5.59 12.26
N ALA A 236 -11.49 6.34 11.62
CA ALA A 236 -12.76 6.68 12.24
C ALA A 236 -13.65 5.45 12.49
N ASN A 237 -13.68 4.47 11.58
CA ASN A 237 -14.43 3.23 11.76
C ASN A 237 -13.86 2.35 12.89
N ALA A 238 -12.56 2.44 13.14
CA ALA A 238 -11.90 1.76 14.25
C ALA A 238 -12.05 2.49 15.60
N GLY A 239 -12.67 3.68 15.61
CA GLY A 239 -12.80 4.50 16.81
C GLY A 239 -11.60 5.39 17.11
N GLU A 240 -10.56 5.37 16.26
CA GLU A 240 -9.36 6.20 16.35
C GLU A 240 -9.63 7.61 15.81
N LEU A 241 -10.59 8.32 16.43
CA LEU A 241 -11.09 9.60 15.93
C LEU A 241 -10.06 10.73 15.96
N ASP A 242 -9.17 10.75 16.95
CA ASP A 242 -8.09 11.72 17.01
C ASP A 242 -7.15 11.59 15.80
N LEU A 243 -6.68 10.37 15.53
CA LEU A 243 -5.84 10.08 14.35
C LEU A 243 -6.56 10.42 13.03
N ALA A 244 -7.84 10.07 12.95
CA ALA A 244 -8.66 10.35 11.79
C ALA A 244 -8.82 11.87 11.56
N HIS A 245 -9.06 12.63 12.63
CA HIS A 245 -9.26 14.07 12.57
C HIS A 245 -7.96 14.81 12.26
N ASP A 246 -6.85 14.43 12.89
CA ASP A 246 -5.54 14.99 12.63
C ASP A 246 -5.14 14.85 11.15
N LEU A 247 -5.48 13.72 10.54
CA LEU A 247 -5.24 13.50 9.10
C LEU A 247 -6.22 14.31 8.23
N TYR A 248 -7.50 14.36 8.61
CA TYR A 248 -8.51 15.18 7.92
C TYR A 248 -8.12 16.66 7.89
N ALA A 249 -7.62 17.20 9.01
CA ALA A 249 -7.23 18.61 9.14
C ALA A 249 -6.09 19.05 8.20
N ARG A 250 -5.34 18.10 7.63
CA ARG A 250 -4.29 18.37 6.62
C ARG A 250 -4.86 18.65 5.23
N HIS A 251 -6.12 18.31 5.01
CA HIS A 251 -6.85 18.53 3.76
C HIS A 251 -7.92 19.60 4.02
N PRO A 252 -7.56 20.89 4.08
CA PRO A 252 -8.53 21.96 4.26
C PRO A 252 -9.36 22.11 2.98
N ASP A 253 -10.35 21.25 2.81
CA ASP A 253 -11.51 21.55 1.99
C ASP A 253 -12.38 22.58 2.73
N ASP A 254 -13.16 23.35 1.98
CA ASP A 254 -14.04 24.37 2.54
C ASP A 254 -15.04 23.67 3.49
N ALA A 255 -14.82 23.79 4.81
CA ALA A 255 -15.57 23.05 5.84
C ALA A 255 -17.04 23.53 5.98
N GLY A 256 -17.46 24.44 5.10
CA GLY A 256 -18.80 25.00 5.01
C GLY A 256 -19.78 24.12 4.23
N GLY A 257 -21.05 24.50 4.28
CA GLY A 257 -22.09 23.87 3.47
C GLY A 257 -22.40 22.41 3.82
N TRP A 258 -22.76 21.66 2.80
CA TRP A 258 -23.11 20.24 2.85
C TRP A 258 -22.05 19.34 2.21
N ASN A 259 -20.77 19.71 2.28
CA ASN A 259 -19.66 18.90 1.78
C ASN A 259 -19.71 17.47 2.34
N SER A 260 -19.45 16.48 1.49
CA SER A 260 -19.50 15.03 1.77
C SER A 260 -18.27 14.27 1.25
N GLY A 261 -17.17 14.98 0.97
CA GLY A 261 -15.96 14.40 0.39
C GLY A 261 -15.25 13.39 1.30
N ILE A 262 -15.13 13.72 2.59
CA ILE A 262 -14.32 13.00 3.57
C ILE A 262 -15.14 12.69 4.86
N PRO A 263 -16.17 11.83 4.79
CA PRO A 263 -16.87 11.37 5.98
C PRO A 263 -15.92 10.59 6.93
N PRO A 264 -16.16 10.60 8.26
CA PRO A 264 -17.34 11.18 8.91
C PRO A 264 -17.18 12.67 9.32
N PHE A 265 -16.04 13.29 9.04
CA PHE A 265 -15.82 14.70 9.38
C PHE A 265 -16.47 15.66 8.40
N ASP A 266 -16.73 15.21 7.18
CA ASP A 266 -17.74 15.78 6.27
C ASP A 266 -19.08 15.06 6.43
N TRP A 267 -20.13 15.60 5.81
CA TRP A 267 -21.47 15.03 5.91
C TRP A 267 -21.56 13.64 5.25
N THR A 268 -21.98 12.66 6.03
CA THR A 268 -22.47 11.37 5.54
C THR A 268 -23.94 11.51 5.17
N LEU A 269 -24.27 11.39 3.89
CA LEU A 269 -25.61 11.60 3.36
C LEU A 269 -26.28 10.26 2.99
N ALA A 270 -27.57 10.12 3.29
CA ALA A 270 -28.32 8.93 2.88
C ALA A 270 -28.44 8.87 1.35
N ASN A 271 -28.17 7.69 0.77
CA ASN A 271 -28.28 7.47 -0.67
C ASN A 271 -28.95 6.13 -0.98
N GLN A 272 -30.21 5.98 -0.61
CA GLN A 272 -31.00 4.78 -0.87
C GLN A 272 -32.20 5.11 -1.80
N PRO A 273 -32.72 4.14 -2.58
CA PRO A 273 -33.92 4.34 -3.38
C PRO A 273 -35.11 4.80 -2.53
N GLY A 274 -35.60 6.01 -2.81
CA GLY A 274 -36.70 6.62 -2.05
C GLY A 274 -36.33 7.14 -0.65
N PHE A 275 -35.05 7.14 -0.28
CA PHE A 275 -34.55 7.80 0.94
C PHE A 275 -33.17 8.37 0.65
N ARG A 276 -33.13 9.63 0.23
CA ARG A 276 -31.92 10.26 -0.27
C ARG A 276 -31.79 11.70 0.22
N ALA A 277 -30.58 12.06 0.61
CA ALA A 277 -30.12 13.42 0.77
C ALA A 277 -28.97 13.65 -0.22
N GLN A 278 -28.99 14.73 -0.99
CA GLN A 278 -27.96 15.04 -1.99
C GLN A 278 -27.79 16.55 -2.12
N VAL A 279 -26.57 16.99 -2.40
CA VAL A 279 -26.26 18.39 -2.69
C VAL A 279 -26.58 18.67 -4.16
N MET A 280 -27.29 19.76 -4.47
CA MET A 280 -27.53 20.21 -5.85
C MET A 280 -27.07 21.64 -6.06
N GLY A 281 -26.30 21.89 -7.13
CA GLY A 281 -26.08 23.24 -7.66
C GLY A 281 -25.01 24.08 -6.95
N GLY A 282 -23.92 23.48 -6.48
CA GLY A 282 -22.96 24.14 -5.59
C GLY A 282 -23.31 23.84 -4.13
N GLU A 283 -22.34 23.93 -3.22
CA GLU A 283 -22.32 23.31 -1.88
C GLU A 283 -23.37 23.81 -0.86
N ASP A 284 -24.39 24.55 -1.32
CA ASP A 284 -25.21 25.40 -0.46
C ASP A 284 -26.52 24.75 0.00
N GLU A 285 -27.16 23.88 -0.79
CA GLU A 285 -28.46 23.31 -0.39
C GLU A 285 -28.50 21.78 -0.43
N LEU A 286 -28.94 21.19 0.68
CA LEU A 286 -29.19 19.76 0.79
C LEU A 286 -30.62 19.45 0.36
N GLN A 287 -30.78 18.85 -0.81
CA GLN A 287 -32.06 18.31 -1.24
C GLN A 287 -32.37 17.01 -0.52
N LEU A 288 -33.52 16.94 0.15
CA LEU A 288 -34.00 15.76 0.85
C LEU A 288 -35.21 15.16 0.14
N THR A 289 -35.24 13.82 0.07
CA THR A 289 -36.39 13.06 -0.38
C THR A 289 -36.59 11.82 0.49
N ILE A 290 -37.75 11.71 1.12
CA ILE A 290 -38.17 10.55 1.94
C ILE A 290 -39.52 10.03 1.44
N ALA A 291 -39.50 8.91 0.73
CA ALA A 291 -40.69 8.22 0.26
C ALA A 291 -41.50 7.62 1.42
N ARG A 292 -42.79 7.36 1.15
CA ARG A 292 -43.74 6.80 2.12
C ARG A 292 -43.18 5.55 2.81
N GLY A 293 -43.28 5.52 4.14
CA GLY A 293 -42.82 4.41 4.96
C GLY A 293 -41.30 4.27 5.08
N LYS A 294 -40.50 5.14 4.46
CA LYS A 294 -39.03 5.18 4.59
C LYS A 294 -38.60 6.17 5.67
N GLY A 295 -37.43 5.95 6.25
CA GLY A 295 -36.84 6.83 7.25
C GLY A 295 -35.53 6.29 7.80
N GLY A 296 -34.86 7.12 8.59
CA GLY A 296 -33.54 6.87 9.17
C GLY A 296 -32.77 8.18 9.37
N VAL A 297 -31.48 8.07 9.63
CA VAL A 297 -30.55 9.21 9.57
C VAL A 297 -30.31 9.53 8.10
N PHE A 298 -30.57 10.77 7.69
CA PHE A 298 -30.37 11.22 6.31
C PHE A 298 -29.14 12.09 6.13
N ALA A 299 -28.62 12.67 7.20
CA ALA A 299 -27.35 13.37 7.22
C ALA A 299 -26.70 13.21 8.61
N SER A 300 -25.41 12.90 8.68
CA SER A 300 -24.64 12.96 9.93
C SER A 300 -23.23 13.47 9.70
N ARG A 301 -22.64 14.06 10.74
CA ARG A 301 -21.27 14.61 10.73
C ARG A 301 -20.68 14.51 12.12
N ILE A 302 -19.41 14.15 12.23
CA ILE A 302 -18.64 14.15 13.47
C ILE A 302 -17.76 15.38 13.50
N LEU A 303 -17.68 16.04 14.65
CA LEU A 303 -16.83 17.20 14.89
C LEU A 303 -16.09 17.04 16.23
N PRO A 304 -14.87 17.59 16.35
CA PRO A 304 -14.22 17.73 17.65
C PRO A 304 -15.03 18.68 18.56
N ALA A 305 -15.15 18.32 19.84
CA ALA A 305 -15.85 19.10 20.84
C ALA A 305 -14.87 19.99 21.62
N HIS A 306 -14.57 21.17 21.07
CA HIS A 306 -13.62 22.12 21.67
C HIS A 306 -14.17 22.87 22.88
N SER A 307 -15.49 23.06 22.96
CA SER A 307 -16.14 23.72 24.10
C SER A 307 -17.32 22.91 24.63
N ARG A 308 -17.78 23.30 25.83
CA ARG A 308 -18.97 22.73 26.46
C ARG A 308 -20.28 23.26 25.87
N THR A 309 -20.27 24.35 25.14
CA THR A 309 -21.49 24.95 24.59
C THR A 309 -21.55 24.73 23.09
N PHE A 310 -22.63 24.11 22.64
CA PHE A 310 -22.80 23.77 21.24
C PHE A 310 -24.13 24.34 20.73
N SER A 311 -24.11 25.02 19.59
CA SER A 311 -25.34 25.51 18.95
C SER A 311 -25.36 25.23 17.46
N ILE A 312 -26.53 24.80 16.97
CA ILE A 312 -26.79 24.56 15.56
C ILE A 312 -27.99 25.40 15.14
N ARG A 313 -27.84 26.12 14.03
CA ARG A 313 -28.93 26.89 13.41
C ARG A 313 -29.01 26.60 11.91
N GLY A 314 -30.21 26.59 11.37
CA GLY A 314 -30.45 26.38 9.94
C GLY A 314 -31.88 26.71 9.53
N GLN A 315 -32.14 26.64 8.22
CA GLN A 315 -33.46 26.86 7.62
C GLN A 315 -33.77 25.73 6.63
N HIS A 316 -35.05 25.46 6.42
CA HIS A 316 -35.50 24.45 5.46
C HIS A 316 -36.85 24.82 4.86
N ASP A 317 -37.13 24.32 3.65
CA ASP A 317 -38.42 24.49 2.97
C ASP A 317 -39.23 23.18 2.83
N LEU A 318 -38.78 22.14 3.53
CA LEU A 318 -39.33 20.78 3.48
C LEU A 318 -40.86 20.73 3.63
N ARG A 319 -41.49 19.82 2.88
CA ARG A 319 -42.94 19.57 2.89
C ARG A 319 -43.25 18.08 2.87
N PRO A 320 -44.43 17.64 3.36
CA PRO A 320 -45.47 18.45 4.03
C PRO A 320 -45.16 18.73 5.51
N GLN A 321 -45.56 19.91 6.00
CA GLN A 321 -45.17 20.42 7.33
C GLN A 321 -45.48 19.45 8.48
N GLN A 322 -46.64 18.79 8.47
CA GLN A 322 -47.06 17.84 9.53
C GLN A 322 -46.11 16.66 9.73
N GLN A 323 -45.40 16.25 8.67
CA GLN A 323 -44.40 15.19 8.75
C GLN A 323 -43.01 15.75 9.05
N VAL A 324 -42.73 16.96 8.55
CA VAL A 324 -41.46 17.67 8.76
C VAL A 324 -41.26 18.05 10.22
N ASP A 325 -42.33 18.45 10.92
CA ASP A 325 -42.32 18.74 12.36
C ASP A 325 -41.98 17.51 13.23
N ARG A 326 -41.83 16.32 12.63
CA ARG A 326 -41.37 15.07 13.27
C ARG A 326 -39.99 14.62 12.80
N LEU A 327 -39.36 15.34 11.89
CA LEU A 327 -37.94 15.17 11.63
C LEU A 327 -37.17 15.77 12.80
N GLU A 328 -36.04 15.20 13.12
CA GLU A 328 -35.25 15.55 14.31
C GLU A 328 -33.82 15.89 13.91
N ILE A 329 -33.24 16.86 14.60
CA ILE A 329 -31.79 17.03 14.71
C ILE A 329 -31.37 16.65 16.12
N ALA A 330 -30.31 15.88 16.25
CA ALA A 330 -29.77 15.43 17.52
C ALA A 330 -28.25 15.59 17.55
N VAL A 331 -27.76 15.86 18.76
CA VAL A 331 -26.34 15.96 19.10
C VAL A 331 -26.04 14.91 20.15
N ARG A 332 -25.02 14.08 19.93
CA ARG A 332 -24.53 13.10 20.92
C ARG A 332 -23.01 13.11 21.00
N CYS A 333 -22.47 12.72 22.14
CA CYS A 333 -21.05 12.39 22.24
C CYS A 333 -20.79 11.05 21.55
N VAL A 334 -19.69 10.95 20.82
CA VAL A 334 -19.31 9.69 20.17
C VAL A 334 -18.93 8.68 21.25
N GLY A 335 -19.45 7.46 21.14
CA GLY A 335 -19.35 6.42 22.18
C GLY A 335 -20.60 6.30 23.06
N ASP A 336 -21.41 7.36 23.14
CA ASP A 336 -22.66 7.33 23.91
C ASP A 336 -23.86 6.88 23.06
N ASN A 337 -24.81 6.22 23.74
CA ASN A 337 -26.06 5.78 23.14
C ASN A 337 -27.17 6.84 23.19
N ALA A 338 -27.11 7.76 24.16
CA ALA A 338 -28.16 8.76 24.37
C ALA A 338 -27.74 10.11 23.77
N PRO A 339 -28.66 10.83 23.09
CA PRO A 339 -28.38 12.19 22.65
C PRO A 339 -28.27 13.13 23.85
N VAL A 340 -27.29 14.02 23.80
CA VAL A 340 -27.13 15.12 24.76
C VAL A 340 -28.25 16.14 24.55
N ALA A 341 -28.60 16.41 23.30
CA ALA A 341 -29.72 17.28 22.94
C ALA A 341 -30.40 16.78 21.66
N ARG A 342 -31.70 17.06 21.53
CA ARG A 342 -32.48 16.84 20.31
C ARG A 342 -33.63 17.82 20.22
N THR A 343 -34.02 18.14 18.99
CA THR A 343 -35.19 18.97 18.71
C THR A 343 -35.78 18.62 17.35
N ASN A 344 -37.02 19.03 17.11
CA ASN A 344 -37.70 18.80 15.84
C ASN A 344 -37.43 19.96 14.85
N LEU A 345 -37.52 19.66 13.56
CA LEU A 345 -37.44 20.63 12.47
C LEU A 345 -38.78 21.35 12.28
N ALA A 346 -39.16 22.17 13.27
CA ALA A 346 -40.45 22.85 13.30
C ALA A 346 -40.38 24.26 12.70
N GLY A 347 -41.43 24.64 11.95
CA GLY A 347 -41.63 26.03 11.50
C GLY A 347 -40.58 26.56 10.51
N GLY A 348 -39.99 25.68 9.70
CA GLY A 348 -39.01 26.06 8.66
C GLY A 348 -37.61 26.36 9.21
N LYS A 349 -37.36 26.06 10.49
CA LYS A 349 -36.12 26.40 11.19
C LYS A 349 -35.54 25.18 11.89
N ILE A 350 -34.23 25.19 12.01
CA ILE A 350 -33.45 24.24 12.79
C ILE A 350 -32.75 25.04 13.88
N VAL A 351 -33.05 24.78 15.15
CA VAL A 351 -32.44 25.49 16.28
C VAL A 351 -32.21 24.50 17.42
N LEU A 352 -30.96 24.13 17.65
CA LEU A 352 -30.56 23.25 18.73
C LEU A 352 -29.45 23.92 19.54
N ASN A 353 -29.60 23.92 20.87
CA ASN A 353 -28.53 24.27 21.79
C ASN A 353 -28.28 23.06 22.71
N ALA A 354 -27.02 22.79 23.02
CA ALA A 354 -26.61 21.68 23.86
C ALA A 354 -25.46 22.10 24.78
N ASP A 355 -25.48 21.57 26.01
CA ASP A 355 -24.37 21.64 26.94
C ASP A 355 -23.68 20.27 26.98
N LEU A 356 -22.47 20.18 26.43
CA LEU A 356 -21.72 18.95 26.29
C LEU A 356 -21.09 18.52 27.65
N PRO A 357 -21.06 17.21 27.94
CA PRO A 357 -20.24 16.63 29.00
C PRO A 357 -18.77 17.05 28.88
N ALA A 358 -18.05 17.12 30.00
CA ALA A 358 -16.66 17.58 30.02
C ALA A 358 -15.68 16.60 29.36
N ASP A 359 -16.06 15.34 29.25
CA ASP A 359 -15.32 14.22 28.69
C ASP A 359 -15.70 13.91 27.23
N CYS A 360 -16.57 14.73 26.63
CA CYS A 360 -16.96 14.60 25.24
C CYS A 360 -15.83 15.09 24.33
N GLY A 361 -15.00 14.20 23.78
CA GLY A 361 -13.93 14.57 22.84
C GLY A 361 -14.45 14.85 21.43
N PHE A 362 -15.43 14.06 20.97
CA PHE A 362 -16.08 14.21 19.68
C PHE A 362 -17.58 14.19 19.81
N VAL A 363 -18.24 14.96 18.96
CA VAL A 363 -19.69 15.10 18.89
C VAL A 363 -20.18 14.66 17.52
N GLU A 364 -21.20 13.81 17.48
CA GLU A 364 -21.96 13.51 16.27
C GLU A 364 -23.22 14.37 16.21
N ILE A 365 -23.36 15.09 15.10
CA ILE A 365 -24.60 15.73 14.67
C ILE A 365 -25.32 14.75 13.76
N SER A 366 -26.61 14.52 13.99
CA SER A 366 -27.46 13.70 13.13
C SER A 366 -28.77 14.39 12.82
N LEU A 367 -29.18 14.34 11.55
CA LEU A 367 -30.52 14.70 11.10
C LEU A 367 -31.24 13.43 10.66
N SER A 368 -32.44 13.22 11.20
CA SER A 368 -33.17 11.97 11.02
C SER A 368 -34.67 12.17 10.92
N GLY A 369 -35.35 11.16 10.40
CA GLY A 369 -36.80 11.07 10.51
C GLY A 369 -37.41 10.15 9.48
N ARG A 370 -38.74 10.21 9.34
CA ARG A 370 -39.53 9.23 8.58
C ARG A 370 -40.74 9.87 7.94
N ALA A 371 -41.03 9.48 6.69
CA ALA A 371 -42.31 9.77 6.07
C ALA A 371 -43.35 8.70 6.43
N TRP A 372 -44.59 9.12 6.71
CA TRP A 372 -45.68 8.22 7.06
C TRP A 372 -46.02 7.27 5.90
N SER A 373 -46.47 6.07 6.24
CA SER A 373 -46.79 5.03 5.25
C SER A 373 -48.01 5.40 4.38
N ASP A 374 -48.97 6.09 4.98
CA ASP A 374 -50.21 6.60 4.37
C ASP A 374 -50.12 8.07 3.93
N GLY A 375 -49.05 8.78 4.35
CA GLY A 375 -48.84 10.20 4.07
C GLY A 375 -48.26 10.52 2.69
N GLN A 376 -47.98 11.79 2.43
CA GLN A 376 -47.20 12.20 1.24
C GLN A 376 -45.70 11.96 1.46
N ARG A 377 -44.94 11.88 0.36
CA ARG A 377 -43.47 11.90 0.41
C ARG A 377 -42.99 13.22 1.04
N VAL A 378 -41.93 13.17 1.85
CA VAL A 378 -41.25 14.38 2.31
C VAL A 378 -40.22 14.82 1.27
N THR A 379 -40.26 16.08 0.84
CA THR A 379 -39.31 16.66 -0.11
C THR A 379 -39.02 18.13 0.21
N GLY A 380 -37.85 18.61 -0.18
CA GLY A 380 -37.45 20.03 -0.16
C GLY A 380 -35.94 20.16 -0.03
N SER A 381 -35.46 21.32 0.40
CA SER A 381 -34.07 21.61 0.70
C SER A 381 -33.87 22.08 2.14
N ILE A 382 -32.63 21.92 2.61
CA ILE A 382 -32.12 22.45 3.87
C ILE A 382 -30.90 23.32 3.53
N ALA A 383 -30.92 24.57 3.97
CA ALA A 383 -29.80 25.49 3.84
C ALA A 383 -28.59 25.03 4.69
N PRO A 384 -27.38 25.58 4.51
CA PRO A 384 -26.22 25.20 5.31
C PRO A 384 -26.50 25.41 6.80
N LEU A 385 -25.98 24.50 7.63
CA LEU A 385 -26.08 24.65 9.07
C LEU A 385 -24.96 25.57 9.57
N ILE A 386 -25.34 26.54 10.40
CA ILE A 386 -24.40 27.33 11.19
C ILE A 386 -24.16 26.56 12.48
N ILE A 387 -22.96 26.01 12.62
CA ILE A 387 -22.55 25.22 13.78
C ILE A 387 -21.52 26.04 14.55
N ASN A 388 -21.85 26.40 15.79
CA ASN A 388 -20.89 27.03 16.69
C ASN A 388 -20.57 26.04 17.81
N ALA A 389 -19.32 25.58 17.84
CA ALA A 389 -18.82 24.65 18.84
C ALA A 389 -18.15 25.34 20.03
N GLY A 390 -18.28 26.67 20.15
CA GLY A 390 -17.61 27.56 21.11
C GLY A 390 -16.10 27.62 20.90
N GLU A 391 -15.55 28.83 20.84
CA GLU A 391 -14.10 29.07 20.88
C GLU A 391 -13.58 29.01 22.31
#